data_AF-A0AA46NSZ6-F1
#
_entry.id   AF-A0AA46NSZ6-F1
#
_cell.length_a   1.000
_cell.length_b   1.000
_cell.length_c   1.000
_cell.angle_alpha   90.00
_cell.angle_beta   90.00
_cell.angle_gamma   90.00
#
_symmetry.space_group_name_H-M   'P 1'
#
loop_
_entity.id
_entity.type
_entity.pdbx_description
1 polymer ?
#
loop_
_entity_poly.entity_id
_entity_poly.type
_entity_poly.pdbx_seq_one_letter_code
_entity_poly.pdbx_strand_id
1 'polypeptide(L)'
;MYEIPKKLIPDSAKEYRPPRIKLTLQEIKSLSDDELLMLLSGEGQNGVIPAPLLQAISYELTSRQIQRSSKPHWTIIPTFFVACIAAIATLISIYISLR
;
A
#
# COMPACT_ATOMS: atom_id res chain seq x y z
N MET A 1 28.79 9.10 -41.74
CA MET A 1 28.75 8.16 -40.59
C MET A 1 29.45 8.88 -39.44
N TYR A 2 28.71 9.33 -38.43
CA TYR A 2 29.29 10.10 -37.32
C TYR A 2 29.89 9.13 -36.31
N GLU A 3 31.21 9.17 -36.12
CA GLU A 3 31.88 8.42 -35.06
C GLU A 3 31.69 9.15 -33.74
N ILE A 4 30.96 8.53 -32.81
CA ILE A 4 30.77 9.05 -31.46
C ILE A 4 32.12 8.91 -30.73
N PRO A 5 32.76 10.00 -30.28
CA PRO A 5 34.04 9.91 -29.61
C PRO A 5 33.91 9.16 -28.28
N LYS A 6 34.60 8.02 -28.15
CA LYS A 6 34.58 7.11 -26.98
C LYS A 6 35.11 7.72 -25.67
N LYS A 7 35.47 9.00 -25.62
CA LYS A 7 36.17 9.66 -24.50
C LYS A 7 35.38 10.81 -23.85
N LEU A 8 34.05 10.73 -23.80
CA LEU A 8 33.21 11.77 -23.18
C LEU A 8 32.79 11.46 -21.74
N ILE A 9 33.18 10.32 -21.17
CA ILE A 9 32.88 9.99 -19.77
C ILE A 9 34.10 10.40 -18.94
N PRO A 10 34.04 11.50 -18.16
CA PRO A 10 35.12 11.87 -17.26
C PRO A 10 35.34 10.74 -16.24
N ASP A 11 36.60 10.44 -15.91
CA ASP A 11 36.93 9.35 -14.97
C ASP A 11 36.28 9.53 -13.58
N SER A 12 35.88 10.76 -13.22
CA SER A 12 35.07 11.07 -12.04
C SER A 12 33.70 10.38 -12.01
N ALA A 13 33.13 10.04 -13.17
CA ALA A 13 31.85 9.34 -13.26
C ALA A 13 31.99 7.82 -13.03
N LYS A 14 33.20 7.25 -13.06
CA LYS A 14 33.42 5.81 -12.80
C LYS A 14 33.38 5.46 -11.32
N GLU A 15 33.54 6.44 -10.43
CA GLU A 15 33.72 6.20 -9.00
C GLU A 15 32.53 6.62 -8.13
N TYR A 16 31.58 7.39 -8.67
CA TYR A 16 30.39 7.80 -7.93
C TYR A 16 29.41 6.62 -7.79
N ARG A 17 29.44 5.94 -6.65
CA ARG A 17 28.33 5.10 -6.18
C ARG A 17 27.50 5.90 -5.18
N PRO A 18 26.24 6.25 -5.49
CA PRO A 18 25.39 6.91 -4.51
C PRO A 18 25.26 6.03 -3.26
N PRO A 19 25.27 6.63 -2.05
CA PRO A 19 25.11 5.89 -0.81
C PRO A 19 23.80 5.10 -0.84
N ARG A 20 23.83 3.86 -0.35
CA ARG A 20 22.62 3.04 -0.25
C ARG A 20 21.94 3.33 1.08
N ILE A 21 20.65 3.62 1.01
CA ILE A 21 19.84 3.82 2.21
C ILE A 21 19.65 2.44 2.86
N LYS A 22 19.96 2.36 4.16
CA LYS A 22 19.74 1.18 4.99
C LYS A 22 18.67 1.55 6.01
N LEU A 23 17.46 1.07 5.78
CA LEU A 23 16.37 1.14 6.74
C LEU A 23 16.06 -0.28 7.22
N THR A 24 15.81 -0.43 8.50
CA THR A 24 15.38 -1.68 9.10
C THR A 24 13.87 -1.83 8.95
N LEU A 25 13.35 -3.06 8.93
CA LEU A 25 11.90 -3.31 8.85
C LEU A 25 11.11 -2.64 9.98
N GLN A 26 11.71 -2.49 11.17
CA GLN A 26 11.08 -1.80 12.30
C GLN A 26 10.94 -0.29 12.05
N GLU A 27 11.93 0.33 11.43
CA GLU A 27 11.90 1.76 11.08
C GLU A 27 10.84 2.03 10.01
N ILE A 28 10.73 1.16 9.00
CA ILE A 28 9.69 1.24 7.95
C ILE A 28 8.29 1.22 8.59
N LYS A 29 8.09 0.39 9.63
CA LYS A 29 6.81 0.33 10.35
C LYS A 29 6.53 1.53 11.23
N SER A 30 7.55 2.20 11.77
CA SER A 30 7.35 3.40 12.58
C SER A 30 7.09 4.66 11.75
N LEU A 31 7.47 4.65 10.46
CA LEU A 31 7.26 5.80 9.57
C LEU A 31 5.79 5.99 9.21
N SER A 32 5.42 7.25 9.01
CA SER A 32 4.12 7.67 8.48
C SER A 32 3.98 7.33 6.99
N ASP A 33 2.74 7.30 6.51
CA ASP A 33 2.48 6.99 5.09
C ASP A 33 3.13 8.04 4.17
N ASP A 34 3.15 9.31 4.59
CA ASP A 34 3.76 10.41 3.83
C ASP A 34 5.29 10.26 3.73
N GLU A 35 5.95 9.88 4.82
CA GLU A 35 7.40 9.63 4.82
C GLU A 35 7.76 8.41 3.96
N LEU A 36 6.95 7.36 4.00
CA LEU A 36 7.13 6.18 3.15
C LEU A 36 6.98 6.54 1.67
N LEU A 37 6.03 7.42 1.32
CA LEU A 37 5.86 7.93 -0.04
C LEU A 37 7.00 8.85 -0.49
N MET A 38 7.52 9.70 0.41
CA MET A 38 8.71 10.52 0.14
C MET A 38 9.94 9.65 -0.12
N LEU A 39 10.08 8.53 0.60
CA LEU A 39 11.14 7.55 0.32
C LEU A 39 10.97 6.94 -1.07
N LEU A 40 9.78 6.46 -1.42
CA LEU A 40 9.52 5.91 -2.76
C LEU A 40 9.76 6.91 -3.90
N SER A 41 9.50 8.20 -3.64
CA SER A 41 9.67 9.29 -4.61
C SER A 41 11.12 9.80 -4.70
N GLY A 42 12.01 9.32 -3.84
CA GLY A 42 13.41 9.77 -3.77
C GLY A 42 13.60 11.13 -3.10
N GLU A 43 12.54 11.69 -2.49
CA GLU A 43 12.55 13.00 -1.82
C GLU A 43 12.97 12.89 -0.35
N GLY A 44 12.80 11.71 0.26
CA GLY A 44 13.01 11.52 1.71
C GLY A 44 14.46 11.36 2.16
N GLN A 45 15.36 10.80 1.33
CA GLN A 45 16.77 10.61 1.69
C GLN A 45 17.70 10.62 0.47
N ASN A 46 18.87 11.23 0.64
CA ASN A 46 19.93 11.23 -0.37
C ASN A 46 20.56 9.83 -0.48
N GLY A 47 20.13 9.03 -1.45
CA GLY A 47 20.73 7.73 -1.73
C GLY A 47 19.88 6.84 -2.62
N VAL A 48 20.45 5.75 -3.12
CA VAL A 48 19.70 4.75 -3.88
C VAL A 48 19.02 3.80 -2.90
N ILE A 49 17.71 3.71 -3.00
CA ILE A 49 16.94 2.72 -2.28
C ILE A 49 17.12 1.36 -2.97
N PRO A 50 17.61 0.34 -2.26
CA PRO A 50 17.72 -1.00 -2.84
C PRO A 50 16.31 -1.58 -3.10
N ALA A 51 16.14 -2.29 -4.22
CA ALA A 51 14.89 -2.94 -4.62
C ALA A 51 14.12 -3.69 -3.51
N PRO A 52 14.75 -4.52 -2.65
CA PRO A 52 14.04 -5.19 -1.55
C PRO A 52 13.44 -4.21 -0.53
N LEU A 53 14.06 -3.04 -0.33
CA LEU A 53 13.52 -2.02 0.56
C LEU A 53 12.31 -1.32 -0.07
N LEU A 54 12.34 -1.04 -1.37
CA LEU A 54 11.17 -0.53 -2.11
C LEU A 54 9.97 -1.48 -1.98
N GLN A 55 10.23 -2.78 -2.10
CA GLN A 55 9.20 -3.80 -1.94
C GLN A 55 8.63 -3.84 -0.52
N ALA A 56 9.48 -3.74 0.50
CA ALA A 56 9.05 -3.69 1.90
C ALA A 56 8.19 -2.45 2.21
N ILE A 57 8.59 -1.28 1.71
CA ILE A 57 7.82 -0.03 1.86
C ILE A 57 6.46 -0.14 1.16
N SER A 58 6.46 -0.64 -0.08
CA SER A 58 5.23 -0.81 -0.87
C SER A 58 4.27 -1.79 -0.20
N TYR A 59 4.79 -2.88 0.39
CA TYR A 59 4.00 -3.85 1.13
C TYR A 59 3.35 -3.24 2.37
N GLU A 60 4.11 -2.46 3.15
CA GLU A 60 3.59 -1.80 4.36
C GLU A 60 2.47 -0.81 4.03
N LEU A 61 2.67 0.05 3.02
CA LEU A 61 1.65 0.99 2.54
C LEU A 61 0.38 0.27 2.08
N THR A 62 0.54 -0.78 1.27
CA THR A 62 -0.58 -1.58 0.78
C THR A 62 -1.32 -2.27 1.91
N SER A 63 -0.59 -2.83 2.88
CA SER A 63 -1.14 -3.47 4.08
C SER A 63 -2.00 -2.50 4.89
N ARG A 64 -1.49 -1.29 5.15
CA ARG A 64 -2.24 -0.23 5.85
C ARG A 64 -3.49 0.19 5.07
N GLN A 65 -3.39 0.31 3.75
CA GLN A 65 -4.53 0.64 2.90
C GLN A 65 -5.60 -0.46 2.95
N ILE A 66 -5.20 -1.73 2.90
CA ILE A 66 -6.12 -2.87 3.06
C ILE A 66 -6.77 -2.81 4.44
N GLN A 67 -6.00 -2.56 5.51
CA GLN A 67 -6.55 -2.47 6.86
C GLN A 67 -7.54 -1.32 7.04
N ARG A 68 -7.30 -0.18 6.40
CA ARG A 68 -8.26 0.94 6.38
C ARG A 68 -9.50 0.63 5.56
N SER A 69 -9.32 -0.07 4.44
CA SER A 69 -10.40 -0.42 3.50
C SER A 69 -11.22 -1.62 3.93
N SER A 70 -10.67 -2.51 4.76
CA SER A 70 -11.32 -3.70 5.31
C SER A 70 -12.27 -3.39 6.47
N LYS A 71 -12.40 -2.11 6.84
CA LYS A 71 -13.50 -1.69 7.72
C LYS A 71 -14.80 -2.17 7.09
N PRO A 72 -15.64 -2.95 7.80
CA PRO A 72 -16.89 -3.45 7.26
C PRO A 72 -17.64 -2.27 6.68
N HIS A 73 -17.96 -2.34 5.38
CA HIS A 73 -18.71 -1.28 4.72
C HIS A 73 -19.94 -1.00 5.58
N TRP A 74 -20.19 0.28 5.87
CA TRP A 74 -21.28 0.71 6.74
C TRP A 74 -22.66 0.20 6.29
N THR A 75 -22.74 -0.32 5.06
CA THR A 75 -23.88 -0.98 4.42
C THR A 75 -24.17 -2.41 4.90
N ILE A 76 -23.18 -3.17 5.38
CA ILE A 76 -23.39 -4.58 5.78
C ILE A 76 -24.27 -4.70 7.02
N ILE A 77 -24.04 -3.82 7.99
CA ILE A 77 -24.77 -3.79 9.26
C ILE A 77 -26.28 -3.57 9.04
N PRO A 78 -26.74 -2.50 8.36
CA PRO A 78 -28.17 -2.29 8.12
C PRO A 78 -28.79 -3.37 7.23
N THR A 79 -28.06 -3.88 6.24
CA THR A 79 -28.57 -4.95 5.36
C THR A 79 -28.85 -6.24 6.14
N PHE A 80 -27.98 -6.59 7.10
CA PHE A 80 -28.20 -7.73 7.98
C PHE A 80 -29.47 -7.58 8.83
N PHE A 81 -29.68 -6.40 9.42
CA PHE A 81 -30.89 -6.13 10.20
C PHE A 81 -32.18 -6.22 9.37
N VAL A 82 -32.17 -5.64 8.16
CA VAL A 82 -33.30 -5.73 7.23
C VAL A 82 -33.59 -7.19 6.85
N ALA A 83 -32.56 -7.98 6.58
CA ALA A 83 -32.71 -9.40 6.27
C ALA A 83 -33.33 -10.19 7.43
N CYS A 84 -32.90 -9.94 8.68
CA CYS A 84 -33.50 -10.55 9.86
C CYS A 84 -34.99 -10.20 10.02
N ILE A 85 -35.36 -8.93 9.82
CA ILE A 85 -36.76 -8.49 9.91
C ILE A 85 -37.60 -9.17 8.81
N ALA A 86 -37.09 -9.21 7.58
CA ALA A 86 -37.77 -9.87 6.47
C ALA A 86 -37.97 -11.37 6.73
N ALA A 87 -36.98 -12.05 7.30
CA ALA A 87 -37.09 -13.47 7.68
C ALA A 87 -38.17 -13.70 8.75
N ILE A 88 -38.27 -12.82 9.76
CA ILE A 88 -39.31 -12.92 10.79
C ILE A 88 -40.69 -12.66 10.18
N ALA A 89 -40.83 -11.62 9.36
CA ALA A 89 -42.09 -11.26 8.72
C ALA A 89 -42.62 -12.37 7.81
N THR A 90 -41.73 -13.03 7.06
CA THR A 90 -42.09 -14.17 6.21
C THR A 90 -42.56 -15.37 7.03
N LEU A 91 -41.91 -15.70 8.15
CA LEU A 91 -42.36 -16.77 9.06
C LEU A 91 -43.76 -16.50 9.63
N ILE A 92 -44.02 -15.26 10.07
CA ILE A 92 -45.35 -14.86 10.58
C ILE A 92 -46.40 -14.95 9.47
N SER A 93 -46.09 -14.46 8.27
CA SER A 93 -47.00 -14.51 7.12
C SER A 93 -47.37 -15.95 6.73
N ILE A 94 -46.39 -16.86 6.71
CA ILE A 94 -46.62 -18.29 6.46
C ILE A 94 -47.50 -18.88 7.56
N TYR A 95 -47.20 -18.61 8.83
CA TYR A 95 -47.98 -19.12 9.96
C TYR A 95 -49.45 -18.66 9.92
N ILE A 96 -49.71 -17.39 9.61
CA ILE A 96 -51.06 -16.85 9.45
C ILE A 96 -51.76 -17.49 8.25
N SER A 97 -51.06 -17.74 7.15
CA SER A 97 -51.66 -18.30 5.93
C SER A 97 -52.02 -19.79 6.05
N LEU A 98 -51.36 -20.53 6.94
CA LEU A 98 -51.58 -21.96 7.20
C LEU A 98 -52.59 -22.23 8.33
N ARG A 99 -52.97 -21.21 9.09
CA ARG A 99 -53.94 -21.29 10.18
C ARG A 99 -55.35 -20.99 9.68
#